data_AF-A0A930Q868-F1
#
_entry.id   AF-A0A930Q868-F1
#
_cell.length_a   1.000
_cell.length_b   1.000
_cell.length_c   1.000
_cell.angle_alpha   90.00
_cell.angle_beta   90.00
_cell.angle_gamma   90.00
#
_symmetry.space_group_name_H-M   'P 1'
#
loop_
_entity.id
_entity.type
_entity.pdbx_description
1 polymer ?
#
loop_
_entity_poly.entity_id
_entity_poly.type
_entity_poly.pdbx_seq_one_letter_code
_entity_poly.pdbx_strand_id
1 'polypeptide(L)'
;MTATAWSILPPIITIILALWTKEVYMSLIIGIFSGAMLFAGGNFLQATLTMFQVMADKVGGNVNILVFLVILGILVAAITRSGAMNAYGEWATRTIKGKRSASLVTVLLGIVIFIDDYFNCLTVGTVMRPVTDKFQ
;
A
#
# COMPACT_ATOMS: atom_id res chain seq x y z
N MET A 1 -10.49 10.61 25.67
CA MET A 1 -11.34 11.70 25.15
C MET A 1 -12.27 11.11 24.10
N THR A 2 -13.51 11.57 24.14
CA THR A 2 -14.74 11.01 23.57
C THR A 2 -14.65 10.65 22.09
N ALA A 3 -15.28 9.53 21.73
CA ALA A 3 -15.62 9.15 20.36
C ALA A 3 -16.53 10.21 19.74
N THR A 4 -15.91 11.27 19.23
CA THR A 4 -16.58 12.43 18.63
C THR A 4 -16.32 12.35 17.13
N ALA A 5 -17.28 12.78 16.29
CA ALA A 5 -17.17 12.80 14.82
C ALA A 5 -15.85 13.42 14.28
N TRP A 6 -15.17 14.21 15.12
CA TRP A 6 -13.86 14.81 14.88
C TRP A 6 -12.72 13.82 14.68
N SER A 7 -12.85 12.53 15.05
CA SER A 7 -11.81 11.52 14.79
C SER A 7 -11.66 11.16 13.31
N ILE A 8 -12.67 11.45 12.49
CA ILE A 8 -12.67 11.21 11.03
C ILE A 8 -11.93 12.35 10.29
N LEU A 9 -11.73 13.49 10.97
CA LEU A 9 -11.14 14.68 10.36
C LEU A 9 -9.68 14.47 9.90
N PRO A 10 -8.76 13.86 10.68
CA PRO A 10 -7.40 13.60 10.20
C PRO A 10 -7.33 12.69 8.96
N PRO A 11 -8.05 11.55 8.88
CA PRO A 11 -8.12 10.76 7.65
C PRO A 11 -8.65 11.54 6.45
N ILE A 12 -9.71 12.34 6.61
CA ILE A 12 -10.28 13.13 5.52
C ILE A 12 -9.27 14.15 4.98
N ILE A 13 -8.62 14.90 5.88
CA ILE A 13 -7.57 15.87 5.50
C ILE A 13 -6.46 15.15 4.73
N THR A 14 -6.01 14.00 5.22
CA THR A 14 -4.97 13.19 4.59
C THR A 14 -5.35 12.81 3.16
N ILE A 15 -6.56 12.27 2.95
CA ILE A 15 -7.01 11.81 1.63
C ILE A 15 -7.16 12.98 0.66
N ILE A 16 -7.79 14.07 1.10
CA ILE A 16 -8.00 15.27 0.25
C ILE A 16 -6.66 15.87 -0.16
N LEU A 17 -5.73 16.03 0.79
CA LEU A 17 -4.40 16.56 0.49
C LEU A 17 -3.61 15.61 -0.43
N ALA A 18 -3.69 14.30 -0.22
CA ALA A 18 -2.99 13.33 -1.06
C ALA A 18 -3.47 13.40 -2.52
N LEU A 19 -4.78 13.56 -2.74
CA LEU A 19 -5.35 13.67 -4.08
C LEU A 19 -5.05 15.03 -4.73
N TRP A 20 -5.04 16.12 -3.96
CA TRP A 20 -4.83 17.46 -4.50
C TRP A 20 -3.35 17.79 -4.74
N THR A 21 -2.49 17.54 -3.74
CA THR A 21 -1.05 17.82 -3.83
C THR A 21 -0.30 16.80 -4.66
N LYS A 22 -0.87 15.59 -4.85
CA LYS A 22 -0.21 14.42 -5.43
C LYS A 22 1.08 14.01 -4.68
N GLU A 23 1.26 14.51 -3.47
CA GLU A 23 2.40 14.23 -2.59
C GLU A 23 1.92 13.46 -1.35
N VAL A 24 1.97 12.13 -1.44
CA VAL A 24 1.41 11.22 -0.41
C VAL A 24 2.13 11.39 0.93
N TYR A 25 3.47 11.50 0.91
CA TYR A 25 4.28 11.60 2.12
C TYR A 25 3.95 12.86 2.93
N MET A 26 3.85 14.01 2.26
CA MET A 26 3.51 15.28 2.92
C MET A 26 2.10 15.26 3.47
N SER A 27 1.18 14.67 2.72
CA SER A 27 -0.22 14.54 3.13
C SER A 27 -0.39 13.65 4.37
N LEU A 28 0.36 12.54 4.45
CA LEU A 28 0.38 11.66 5.64
C LEU A 28 0.93 12.38 6.88
N ILE A 29 2.03 13.12 6.75
CA ILE A 29 2.64 13.88 7.85
C ILE A 29 1.64 14.91 8.39
N ILE A 30 1.00 15.68 7.51
CA ILE A 30 -0.02 16.67 7.90
C ILE A 30 -1.24 15.99 8.54
N GLY A 31 -1.64 14.83 8.03
CA GLY A 31 -2.67 13.98 8.61
C GLY A 31 -2.37 13.60 10.06
N ILE A 32 -1.21 13.00 10.31
CA ILE A 32 -0.76 12.60 11.66
C ILE A 32 -0.66 13.83 12.57
N PHE A 33 -0.12 14.94 12.06
CA PHE A 33 -0.04 16.18 12.81
C PHE A 33 -1.43 16.71 13.22
N SER A 34 -2.41 16.69 12.31
CA SER A 34 -3.79 17.09 12.64
C SER A 34 -4.42 16.18 13.70
N GLY A 35 -4.16 14.87 13.64
CA GLY A 35 -4.60 13.91 14.67
C GLY A 35 -3.92 14.16 16.02
N ALA A 36 -2.62 14.45 16.02
CA ALA A 36 -1.88 14.81 17.21
C ALA A 36 -2.35 16.14 17.81
N MET A 37 -2.74 17.10 16.98
CA MET A 37 -3.28 18.40 17.41
C MET A 37 -4.66 18.26 18.08
N LEU A 38 -5.51 17.38 17.54
CA LEU A 38 -6.77 17.00 18.18
C LEU A 38 -6.54 16.28 19.52
N PHE A 39 -5.54 15.39 19.58
CA PHE A 39 -5.18 14.68 20.80
C PHE A 39 -4.62 15.61 21.89
N ALA A 40 -3.80 16.59 21.51
CA ALA A 40 -3.18 17.57 22.41
C ALA A 40 -4.09 18.75 22.76
N GLY A 41 -5.37 18.75 22.35
CA GLY A 41 -6.31 19.82 22.67
C GLY A 41 -5.91 21.20 22.12
N GLY A 42 -5.20 21.24 20.99
CA GLY A 42 -4.73 22.50 20.37
C GLY A 42 -3.37 23.01 20.83
N ASN A 43 -2.68 22.32 21.75
CA ASN A 43 -1.32 22.69 22.15
C ASN A 43 -0.29 22.24 21.09
N PHE A 44 0.30 23.20 20.38
CA PHE A 44 1.25 22.94 19.28
C PHE A 44 2.50 22.16 19.70
N LEU A 45 3.07 22.50 20.86
CA LEU A 45 4.30 21.87 21.34
C LEU A 45 4.02 20.41 21.72
N GLN A 46 2.93 20.18 22.44
CA GLN A 46 2.52 18.83 22.85
C GLN A 46 2.10 17.98 21.65
N ALA A 47 1.41 18.57 20.65
CA ALA A 47 1.04 17.87 19.42
C ALA A 47 2.29 17.39 18.64
N THR A 48 3.29 18.24 18.50
CA THR A 48 4.54 17.90 17.81
C THR A 48 5.27 16.77 18.52
N LEU A 49 5.41 16.84 19.85
CA LEU A 49 6.02 15.77 20.63
C LEU A 49 5.23 14.46 20.52
N THR A 50 3.91 14.53 20.60
CA THR A 50 3.02 13.37 20.46
C THR A 50 3.16 12.72 19.09
N MET A 51 3.24 13.52 18.02
CA MET A 51 3.46 13.03 16.67
C MET A 51 4.74 12.20 16.57
N PHE A 52 5.88 12.75 17.00
CA PHE A 52 7.16 12.03 16.96
C PHE A 52 7.15 10.79 17.85
N GLN A 53 6.57 10.89 19.05
CA GLN A 53 6.46 9.76 19.98
C GLN A 53 5.64 8.62 19.38
N VAL A 54 4.45 8.91 18.84
CA VAL A 54 3.58 7.90 18.21
C VAL A 54 4.27 7.28 17.00
N MET A 55 4.97 8.06 16.18
CA MET A 55 5.72 7.51 15.05
C MET A 55 6.84 6.57 15.52
N ALA A 56 7.63 6.97 16.52
CA ALA A 56 8.69 6.15 17.08
C ALA A 56 8.14 4.85 17.69
N ASP A 57 7.07 4.95 18.48
CA ASP A 57 6.42 3.81 19.14
C ASP A 57 5.84 2.83 18.10
N LYS A 58 5.21 3.33 17.03
CA LYS A 58 4.65 2.47 15.99
C LYS A 58 5.72 1.83 15.11
N VAL A 59 6.82 2.52 14.84
CA VAL A 59 7.96 1.94 14.11
C VAL A 59 8.64 0.86 14.96
N GLY A 60 8.94 1.15 16.23
CA GLY A 60 9.59 0.20 17.14
C GLY A 60 8.69 -0.97 17.56
N GLY A 61 7.38 -0.73 17.73
CA GLY A 61 6.42 -1.75 18.13
C GLY A 61 5.99 -2.71 17.02
N ASN A 62 6.21 -2.35 15.74
CA ASN A 62 5.80 -3.14 14.59
C ASN A 62 6.99 -3.55 13.69
N VAL A 63 8.16 -3.77 14.27
CA VAL A 63 9.37 -4.21 13.54
C VAL A 63 9.12 -5.48 12.72
N ASN A 64 8.24 -6.37 13.19
CA ASN A 64 7.86 -7.58 12.46
C ASN A 64 7.31 -7.26 11.06
N ILE A 65 6.49 -6.22 10.92
CA ILE A 65 5.95 -5.79 9.63
C ILE A 65 7.05 -5.24 8.74
N LEU A 66 7.98 -4.45 9.29
CA LEU A 66 9.12 -3.92 8.53
C LEU A 66 10.01 -5.05 7.99
N VAL A 67 10.32 -6.03 8.83
CA VAL A 67 11.10 -7.22 8.41
C VAL A 67 10.35 -8.01 7.35
N PHE A 68 9.04 -8.22 7.54
CA PHE A 68 8.19 -8.89 6.56
C PHE A 68 8.20 -8.18 5.19
N LEU A 69 8.01 -6.85 5.17
CA LEU A 69 8.04 -6.04 3.95
C LEU A 69 9.40 -6.11 3.24
N VAL A 70 10.50 -6.11 3.99
CA VAL A 70 11.86 -6.24 3.42
C VAL A 70 12.04 -7.61 2.76
N ILE A 71 11.70 -8.70 3.45
CA ILE A 71 11.82 -10.07 2.91
C ILE A 71 10.93 -10.22 1.67
N LEU A 72 9.71 -9.69 1.73
CA LEU A 72 8.77 -9.73 0.63
C LEU A 72 9.27 -8.93 -0.59
N GLY A 73 9.86 -7.75 -0.36
CA GLY A 73 10.52 -6.96 -1.40
C GLY A 73 11.69 -7.71 -2.05
N ILE A 74 12.52 -8.39 -1.25
CA ILE A 74 13.62 -9.23 -1.75
C ILE A 74 13.08 -10.39 -2.61
N LEU A 75 12.03 -11.08 -2.15
CA LEU A 75 11.41 -12.18 -2.86
C LEU A 75 10.86 -11.71 -4.22
N VAL A 76 10.11 -10.61 -4.25
CA VAL A 76 9.57 -10.04 -5.48
C VAL A 76 10.70 -9.63 -6.43
N ALA A 77 11.76 -8.98 -5.92
CA ALA A 77 12.91 -8.60 -6.73
C ALA A 77 13.65 -9.81 -7.31
N ALA A 78 13.84 -10.88 -6.53
CA ALA A 78 14.47 -12.11 -6.96
C ALA A 78 13.65 -12.82 -8.05
N ILE A 79 12.33 -12.93 -7.87
CA ILE A 79 11.42 -13.50 -8.89
C ILE A 79 11.47 -12.67 -10.18
N THR A 80 11.40 -11.34 -10.05
CA THR A 80 11.47 -10.43 -11.21
C THR A 80 12.79 -10.60 -11.97
N ARG A 81 13.91 -10.75 -11.26
CA ARG A 81 15.24 -10.91 -11.86
C ARG A 81 15.50 -12.31 -12.42
N SER A 82 14.85 -13.33 -11.89
CA SER A 82 15.01 -14.73 -12.34
C SER A 82 14.44 -15.02 -13.74
N GLY A 83 13.69 -14.09 -14.33
CA GLY A 83 13.00 -14.32 -15.60
C GLY A 83 11.77 -15.22 -15.48
N ALA A 84 11.44 -15.71 -14.28
CA ALA A 84 10.23 -16.49 -14.00
C ALA A 84 8.98 -15.77 -14.48
N MET A 85 8.94 -14.45 -14.33
CA MET A 85 7.83 -13.58 -14.76
C MET A 85 7.62 -13.58 -16.28
N ASN A 86 8.70 -13.63 -17.05
CA ASN A 86 8.64 -13.70 -18.50
C ASN A 86 8.15 -15.09 -18.97
N ALA A 87 8.69 -16.16 -18.38
CA ALA A 87 8.26 -17.52 -18.67
C ALA A 87 6.79 -17.77 -18.28
N TYR A 88 6.36 -17.24 -17.13
CA TYR A 88 4.96 -17.27 -16.70
C TYR A 88 4.06 -16.49 -17.66
N GLY A 89 4.51 -15.31 -18.10
CA GLY A 89 3.81 -14.52 -19.10
C GLY A 89 3.59 -15.29 -20.40
N GLU A 90 4.61 -16.00 -20.89
CA GLU A 90 4.58 -16.76 -22.14
C GLU A 90 3.72 -18.05 -22.05
N TRP A 91 3.75 -18.74 -20.91
CA TRP A 91 2.86 -19.87 -20.62
C TRP A 91 1.40 -19.43 -20.48
N ALA A 92 1.13 -18.40 -19.68
CA ALA A 92 -0.21 -17.86 -19.46
C ALA A 92 -0.81 -17.35 -20.79
N THR A 93 0.03 -16.79 -21.64
CA THR A 93 -0.26 -16.35 -23.00
C THR A 93 -0.69 -17.48 -23.96
N ARG A 94 -0.23 -18.72 -23.73
CA ARG A 94 -0.65 -19.91 -24.50
C ARG A 94 -1.90 -20.59 -23.91
N THR A 95 -2.03 -20.57 -22.59
CA THR A 95 -3.14 -21.20 -21.84
C THR A 95 -4.42 -20.36 -21.90
N ILE A 96 -4.32 -19.06 -21.70
CA ILE A 96 -5.45 -18.14 -21.70
C ILE A 96 -5.69 -17.71 -23.14
N LYS A 97 -6.89 -17.95 -23.68
CA LYS A 97 -7.25 -17.67 -25.08
C LYS A 97 -8.30 -16.56 -25.25
N GLY A 98 -8.65 -15.82 -24.19
CA GLY A 98 -9.70 -14.80 -24.27
C GLY A 98 -9.55 -13.63 -23.30
N LYS A 99 -9.95 -12.42 -23.74
CA LYS A 99 -9.89 -11.16 -22.97
C LYS A 99 -10.62 -11.26 -21.62
N ARG A 100 -11.80 -11.88 -21.59
CA ARG A 100 -12.59 -12.07 -20.36
C ARG A 100 -11.91 -13.03 -19.37
N SER A 101 -11.29 -14.10 -19.86
CA SER A 101 -10.58 -15.06 -19.01
C SER A 101 -9.30 -14.47 -18.42
N ALA A 102 -8.57 -13.65 -19.18
CA ALA A 102 -7.41 -12.91 -18.68
C ALA A 102 -7.81 -11.97 -17.53
N SER A 103 -8.86 -11.16 -17.72
CA SER A 103 -9.35 -10.24 -16.70
C SER A 103 -9.85 -10.96 -15.44
N LEU A 104 -10.57 -12.08 -15.57
CA LEU A 104 -11.03 -12.88 -14.43
C LEU A 104 -9.87 -13.46 -13.62
N VAL A 105 -8.84 -13.97 -14.30
CA VAL A 105 -7.65 -14.53 -13.64
C VAL A 105 -6.90 -13.43 -12.88
N THR A 106 -6.75 -12.23 -13.45
CA THR A 106 -6.17 -11.05 -12.77
C THR A 106 -6.93 -10.69 -11.49
N VAL A 107 -8.27 -10.63 -11.56
CA VAL A 107 -9.11 -10.31 -10.40
C VAL A 107 -9.01 -11.39 -9.33
N LEU A 108 -9.05 -12.67 -9.72
CA LEU A 108 -8.98 -13.80 -8.80
C LEU A 108 -7.61 -13.84 -8.09
N LEU A 109 -6.53 -13.57 -8.81
CA LEU A 109 -5.19 -13.47 -8.23
C LEU A 109 -5.07 -12.27 -7.27
N GLY A 110 -5.70 -11.15 -7.57
CA GLY A 110 -5.78 -9.99 -6.66
C GLY A 110 -6.57 -10.26 -5.39
N ILE A 111 -7.61 -11.11 -5.45
CA ILE A 111 -8.37 -11.52 -4.25
C ILE A 111 -7.55 -12.52 -3.41
N VAL A 112 -6.91 -13.49 -4.04
CA VAL A 112 -6.11 -14.52 -3.33
C VAL A 112 -4.88 -13.91 -2.67
N ILE A 113 -4.27 -12.90 -3.30
CA ILE A 113 -3.04 -12.25 -2.80
C ILE A 113 -3.33 -11.01 -1.93
N PHE A 114 -4.60 -10.69 -1.64
CA PHE A 114 -5.02 -9.51 -0.84
C PHE A 114 -4.57 -9.52 0.64
N ILE A 115 -3.60 -10.34 1.02
CA ILE A 115 -3.03 -10.38 2.38
C ILE A 115 -2.31 -9.07 2.72
N ASP A 116 -1.71 -8.41 1.72
CA ASP A 116 -0.93 -7.18 1.88
C ASP A 116 -1.10 -6.28 0.66
N ASP A 117 -1.27 -4.97 0.86
CA ASP A 117 -1.54 -3.99 -0.20
C ASP A 117 -0.32 -3.78 -1.12
N TYR A 118 0.89 -3.83 -0.56
CA TYR A 118 2.13 -3.74 -1.33
C TYR A 118 2.40 -5.03 -2.11
N PHE A 119 2.25 -6.20 -1.49
CA PHE A 119 2.46 -7.49 -2.18
C PHE A 119 1.45 -7.71 -3.29
N ASN A 120 0.18 -7.38 -3.04
CA ASN A 120 -0.87 -7.51 -4.05
C ASN A 120 -0.57 -6.66 -5.28
N CYS A 121 -0.24 -5.37 -5.09
CA CYS A 121 0.07 -4.50 -6.22
C CYS A 121 1.35 -4.92 -6.96
N LEU A 122 2.40 -5.31 -6.23
CA LEU A 122 3.67 -5.72 -6.82
C LEU A 122 3.57 -7.05 -7.55
N THR A 123 3.01 -8.08 -6.94
CA THR A 123 2.95 -9.42 -7.50
C THR A 123 1.89 -9.52 -8.59
N VAL A 124 0.67 -9.02 -8.38
CA VAL A 124 -0.36 -9.06 -9.43
C VAL A 124 0.04 -8.19 -10.61
N GLY A 125 0.56 -6.98 -10.37
CA GLY A 125 1.02 -6.09 -11.42
C GLY A 125 2.14 -6.72 -12.27
N THR A 126 3.17 -7.28 -11.64
CA THR A 126 4.29 -7.87 -12.38
C THR A 126 3.91 -9.19 -13.08
N VAL A 127 3.07 -10.05 -12.47
CA VAL A 127 2.65 -11.35 -13.05
C VAL A 127 1.66 -11.14 -14.18
N MET A 128 0.73 -10.21 -14.04
CA MET A 128 -0.39 -10.04 -14.99
C MET A 128 -0.10 -9.08 -16.13
N ARG A 129 0.90 -8.20 -16.03
CA ARG A 129 1.27 -7.28 -17.11
C ARG A 129 1.51 -7.98 -18.46
N PRO A 130 2.35 -9.02 -18.59
CA PRO A 130 2.54 -9.70 -19.88
C PRO A 130 1.29 -10.43 -20.39
N VAL A 131 0.43 -10.91 -19.49
CA VAL A 131 -0.83 -11.58 -19.84
C VAL A 131 -1.83 -10.57 -20.39
N THR A 132 -1.95 -9.41 -19.74
CA THR A 132 -2.94 -8.38 -20.08
C THR A 132 -2.53 -7.59 -21.32
N ASP A 133 -1.24 -7.28 -21.50
CA ASP A 133 -0.72 -6.54 -22.66
C ASP A 133 -0.94 -7.29 -24.00
N LYS A 134 -0.99 -8.63 -24.00
CA LYS A 134 -1.34 -9.41 -25.21
C LYS A 134 -2.82 -9.29 -25.59
N PHE A 135 -3.69 -9.03 -24.62
CA PHE A 135 -5.14 -8.98 -24.79
C PHE A 135 -5.70 -7.55 -24.87
N GLN A 136 -4.84 -6.53 -25.06
CA GLN A 136 -5.29 -5.16 -25.36
C GLN A 136 -6.29 -5.12 -26.53
#